data_AF-A0A5M3XVX7-F1
#
_entry.id   AF-A0A5M3XVX7-F1
#
_cell.length_a   1.000
_cell.length_b   1.000
_cell.length_c   1.000
_cell.angle_alpha   90.00
_cell.angle_beta   90.00
_cell.angle_gamma   90.00
#
_symmetry.space_group_name_H-M   'P 1'
#
loop_
_entity.id
_entity.type
_entity.pdbx_description
1 polymer ?
#
loop_
_entity_poly.entity_id
_entity_poly.type
_entity_poly.pdbx_seq_one_letter_code
_entity_poly.pdbx_strand_id
1 'polypeptide(L)'
;MAVNRVDVTADAAGLLRHLAGKHGPLMFHQSGGCCDGSSPMCYPAGEFRTGNADVRLGDLRVDGVGEPIAVWMSASQFAYWRHTHLTIDVVPGRGSGFSLEAPEGVRFLIRSRLFTDRELAELEATGVMGRAAAALPSAADGVMRRLRTTDGIDDG
;
A
#
# COMPACT_ATOMS: atom_id res chain seq x y z
N MET A 1 18.82 -1.73 -15.37
CA MET A 1 17.62 -2.49 -14.96
C MET A 1 16.51 -1.48 -14.75
N ALA A 2 15.26 -1.81 -15.10
CA ALA A 2 14.14 -0.90 -14.89
C ALA A 2 13.92 -0.66 -13.39
N VAL A 3 13.58 0.56 -13.01
CA VAL A 3 13.31 0.94 -11.63
C VAL A 3 11.95 0.38 -11.21
N ASN A 4 11.93 -0.44 -10.17
CA ASN A 4 10.70 -0.88 -9.54
C ASN A 4 10.26 0.13 -8.49
N ARG A 5 8.94 0.30 -8.34
CA ARG A 5 8.38 1.12 -7.26
C ARG A 5 8.25 0.38 -5.93
N VAL A 6 8.04 -0.93 -6.01
CA VAL A 6 7.89 -1.79 -4.85
C VAL A 6 8.73 -3.04 -5.03
N ASP A 7 9.47 -3.39 -3.99
CA ASP A 7 10.21 -4.64 -3.86
C ASP A 7 9.90 -5.31 -2.51
N VAL A 8 10.55 -6.44 -2.23
CA VAL A 8 10.37 -7.22 -1.00
C VAL A 8 11.73 -7.65 -0.44
N THR A 9 11.84 -7.78 0.88
CA THR A 9 13.03 -8.34 1.52
C THR A 9 13.09 -9.87 1.36
N ALA A 10 14.25 -10.46 1.63
CA ALA A 10 14.43 -11.92 1.57
C ALA A 10 13.53 -12.65 2.58
N ASP A 11 13.38 -12.11 3.79
CA ASP A 11 12.56 -12.70 4.84
C ASP A 11 11.07 -12.64 4.48
N ALA A 12 10.60 -11.49 3.97
CA ALA A 12 9.23 -11.35 3.50
C ALA A 12 8.97 -12.24 2.27
N ALA A 13 9.93 -12.39 1.35
CA ALA A 13 9.83 -13.35 0.25
C ALA A 13 9.70 -14.80 0.73
N GLY A 14 10.40 -15.16 1.80
CA GLY A 14 10.27 -16.47 2.47
C GLY A 14 8.86 -16.72 2.99
N LEU A 15 8.30 -15.74 3.70
CA LEU A 15 6.94 -15.81 4.20
C LEU A 15 5.92 -15.86 3.04
N LEU A 16 6.09 -15.07 1.99
CA LEU A 16 5.19 -15.06 0.84
C LEU A 16 5.14 -16.40 0.10
N ARG A 17 6.28 -17.10 -0.03
CA ARG A 17 6.29 -18.48 -0.54
C ARG A 17 5.43 -19.41 0.32
N HIS A 18 5.58 -19.33 1.64
CA HIS A 18 4.81 -20.14 2.57
C HIS A 18 3.30 -19.85 2.45
N LEU A 19 2.92 -18.58 2.49
CA LEU A 19 1.52 -18.17 2.39
C LEU A 19 0.91 -18.54 1.03
N ALA A 20 1.65 -18.35 -0.07
CA ALA A 20 1.17 -18.71 -1.40
C ALA A 20 0.95 -20.23 -1.54
N GLY A 21 1.82 -21.04 -0.95
CA GLY A 21 1.65 -22.50 -0.93
C GLY A 21 0.40 -22.95 -0.17
N LYS A 22 -0.02 -22.20 0.85
CA LYS A 22 -1.18 -22.53 1.70
C LYS A 22 -2.49 -21.94 1.20
N HIS A 23 -2.45 -20.74 0.60
CA HIS A 23 -3.62 -19.94 0.28
C HIS A 23 -3.81 -19.71 -1.23
N GLY A 24 -2.83 -20.08 -2.06
CA GLY A 24 -2.85 -19.82 -3.51
C GLY A 24 -2.34 -18.42 -3.87
N PRO A 25 -2.79 -17.85 -5.00
CA PRO A 25 -2.37 -16.52 -5.44
C PRO A 25 -2.65 -15.45 -4.38
N LEU A 26 -1.74 -14.49 -4.24
CA LEU A 26 -1.79 -13.45 -3.21
C LEU A 26 -1.91 -12.05 -3.80
N MET A 27 -2.35 -11.10 -2.98
CA MET A 27 -2.28 -9.66 -3.25
C MET A 27 -1.96 -8.89 -1.98
N PHE A 28 -1.39 -7.69 -2.15
CA PHE A 28 -1.24 -6.72 -1.07
C PHE A 28 -2.20 -5.56 -1.25
N HIS A 29 -2.74 -5.07 -0.13
CA HIS A 29 -3.40 -3.78 -0.07
C HIS A 29 -2.94 -3.00 1.16
N GLN A 30 -2.71 -1.70 0.99
CA GLN A 30 -2.42 -0.78 2.07
C GLN A 30 -3.40 0.39 2.06
N SER A 31 -4.20 0.46 3.12
CA SER A 31 -5.16 1.55 3.35
C SER A 31 -4.58 2.64 4.27
N GLY A 32 -5.13 3.86 4.17
CA GLY A 32 -4.78 5.00 5.03
C GLY A 32 -5.56 5.08 6.36
N GLY A 33 -5.95 3.96 6.96
CA GLY A 33 -6.84 3.90 8.14
C GLY A 33 -6.15 3.99 9.52
N CYS A 34 -6.90 4.47 10.52
CA CYS A 34 -6.43 4.87 11.86
C CYS A 34 -6.20 3.72 12.86
N CYS A 35 -6.83 2.53 12.72
CA CYS A 35 -6.81 1.54 13.80
C CYS A 35 -5.70 0.46 13.73
N ASP A 36 -5.09 0.19 12.58
CA ASP A 36 -3.91 -0.71 12.43
C ASP A 36 -2.76 -0.06 11.63
N GLY A 37 -2.90 1.25 11.32
CA GLY A 37 -1.88 2.17 10.82
C GLY A 37 -0.95 1.64 9.71
N SER A 38 -1.19 2.05 8.47
CA SER A 38 -0.23 2.03 7.33
C SER A 38 0.46 0.70 6.97
N SER A 39 0.19 -0.41 7.67
CA SER A 39 0.84 -1.69 7.41
C SER A 39 0.29 -2.27 6.10
N PRO A 40 1.14 -2.84 5.24
CA PRO A 40 0.67 -3.53 4.05
C PRO A 40 0.03 -4.84 4.50
N MET A 41 -1.20 -5.12 4.07
CA MET A 41 -1.91 -6.35 4.41
C MET A 41 -1.89 -7.31 3.22
N CYS A 42 -1.65 -8.58 3.50
CA CYS A 42 -1.60 -9.66 2.53
C CYS A 42 -2.91 -10.45 2.54
N TYR A 43 -3.50 -10.63 1.36
CA TYR A 43 -4.77 -11.32 1.12
C TYR A 43 -4.61 -12.38 0.02
N PRO A 44 -5.52 -13.36 -0.07
CA PRO A 44 -5.75 -14.08 -1.31
C PRO A 44 -6.09 -13.12 -2.46
N ALA A 45 -5.59 -13.40 -3.66
CA ALA A 45 -5.81 -12.55 -4.81
C ALA A 45 -7.31 -12.39 -5.12
N GLY A 46 -7.77 -11.14 -5.24
CA GLY A 46 -9.16 -10.80 -5.54
C GLY A 46 -10.09 -10.75 -4.32
N GLU A 47 -9.62 -11.11 -3.12
CA GLU A 47 -10.43 -11.01 -1.90
C GLU A 47 -10.68 -9.55 -1.51
N PHE A 48 -9.64 -8.71 -1.60
CA PHE A 48 -9.80 -7.27 -1.44
C PHE A 48 -10.23 -6.63 -2.77
N ARG A 49 -11.39 -5.97 -2.77
CA ARG A 49 -11.91 -5.26 -3.95
C ARG A 49 -11.20 -3.92 -4.13
N THR A 50 -10.34 -3.84 -5.14
CA THR A 50 -9.69 -2.60 -5.57
C THR A 50 -10.54 -1.83 -6.57
N GLY A 51 -10.47 -0.50 -6.57
CA GLY A 51 -11.18 0.34 -7.53
C GLY A 51 -10.44 1.63 -7.88
N ASN A 52 -11.17 2.64 -8.34
CA ASN A 52 -10.59 3.93 -8.76
C ASN A 52 -9.91 4.70 -7.60
N ALA A 53 -10.21 4.35 -6.36
CA ALA A 53 -9.58 4.92 -5.17
C ALA A 53 -8.27 4.22 -4.78
N ASP A 54 -7.81 3.23 -5.57
CA ASP A 54 -6.61 2.44 -5.32
C ASP A 54 -5.64 2.53 -6.50
N VAL A 55 -4.35 2.61 -6.16
CA VAL A 55 -3.24 2.67 -7.10
C VAL A 55 -2.48 1.36 -7.04
N ARG A 56 -2.33 0.68 -8.18
CA ARG A 56 -1.41 -0.46 -8.31
C ARG A 56 0.01 0.07 -8.36
N LEU A 57 0.81 -0.25 -7.35
CA LEU A 57 2.21 0.18 -7.25
C LEU A 57 3.13 -0.65 -8.15
N GLY A 58 2.79 -1.91 -8.36
CA GLY A 58 3.56 -2.86 -9.16
C GLY A 58 3.22 -4.30 -8.79
N ASP A 59 3.99 -5.22 -9.36
CA ASP A 59 3.85 -6.66 -9.15
C ASP A 59 5.14 -7.23 -8.59
N LEU A 60 5.05 -7.87 -7.41
CA LEU A 60 6.17 -8.55 -6.81
C LEU A 60 6.34 -9.92 -7.46
N ARG A 61 7.52 -10.16 -8.03
CA ARG A 61 7.94 -11.49 -8.47
C ARG A 61 8.83 -12.11 -7.40
N VAL A 62 8.35 -13.19 -6.82
CA VAL A 62 9.05 -13.93 -5.78
C VAL A 62 9.33 -15.34 -6.29
N ASP A 63 10.59 -15.73 -6.32
CA ASP A 63 10.97 -17.10 -6.71
C ASP A 63 10.25 -18.11 -5.82
N GLY A 64 9.62 -19.11 -6.46
CA GLY A 64 8.79 -20.11 -5.78
C GLY A 64 7.32 -19.73 -5.60
N VAL A 65 6.90 -18.53 -6.01
CA VAL A 65 5.49 -18.14 -6.13
C VAL A 65 5.10 -18.14 -7.61
N GLY A 66 4.04 -18.88 -7.96
CA GLY A 66 3.67 -19.11 -9.36
C GLY A 66 3.15 -17.86 -10.09
N GLU A 67 2.43 -16.99 -9.38
CA GLU A 67 1.84 -15.78 -9.95
C GLU A 67 2.45 -14.51 -9.31
N PRO A 68 2.67 -13.42 -10.08
CA PRO A 68 3.09 -12.15 -9.51
C PRO A 68 2.07 -11.61 -8.50
N ILE A 69 2.55 -11.12 -7.37
CA ILE A 69 1.70 -10.60 -6.30
C ILE A 69 1.46 -9.11 -6.53
N ALA A 70 0.23 -8.74 -6.86
CA ALA A 70 -0.13 -7.35 -7.13
C ALA A 70 -0.15 -6.54 -5.82
N VAL A 71 0.52 -5.38 -5.82
CA VAL A 71 0.56 -4.48 -4.66
C VAL A 71 -0.27 -3.23 -4.93
N TRP A 72 -1.24 -2.99 -4.06
CA TRP A 72 -2.16 -1.87 -4.14
C TRP A 72 -2.04 -0.96 -2.91
N MET A 73 -2.29 0.32 -3.12
CA MET A 73 -2.29 1.33 -2.07
C MET A 73 -3.42 2.33 -2.33
N SER A 74 -4.10 2.80 -1.29
CA SER A 74 -5.12 3.85 -1.49
C SER A 74 -4.51 5.10 -2.13
N ALA A 75 -5.26 5.79 -2.98
CA ALA A 75 -4.78 7.00 -3.68
C ALA A 75 -4.31 8.09 -2.70
N SER A 76 -4.98 8.23 -1.56
CA SER A 76 -4.58 9.15 -0.48
C SER A 76 -3.21 8.82 0.11
N GLN A 77 -2.92 7.54 0.38
CA GLN A 77 -1.61 7.10 0.83
C GLN A 77 -0.58 7.26 -0.28
N PHE A 78 -0.95 6.91 -1.52
CA PHE A 78 -0.05 7.02 -2.65
C PHE A 78 0.44 8.46 -2.86
N ALA A 79 -0.41 9.48 -2.68
CA ALA A 79 -0.01 10.88 -2.78
C ALA A 79 1.20 11.23 -1.90
N TYR A 80 1.27 10.62 -0.71
CA TYR A 80 2.35 10.77 0.26
C TYR A 80 3.61 9.99 -0.14
N TRP A 81 3.44 8.75 -0.62
CA TRP A 81 4.55 7.84 -0.98
C TRP A 81 4.99 7.91 -2.46
N ARG A 82 4.44 8.84 -3.25
CA ARG A 82 4.69 8.89 -4.70
C ARG A 82 6.16 9.07 -5.08
N HIS A 83 6.95 9.68 -4.20
CA HIS A 83 8.38 9.93 -4.42
C HIS A 83 9.30 8.93 -3.72
N THR A 84 8.74 7.82 -3.24
CA THR A 84 9.51 6.80 -2.52
C THR A 84 9.45 5.45 -3.22
N HIS A 85 10.58 4.76 -3.24
CA HIS A 85 10.65 3.33 -3.41
C HIS A 85 10.19 2.65 -2.12
N LEU A 86 9.30 1.68 -2.24
CA LEU A 86 8.79 0.92 -1.10
C LEU A 86 9.36 -0.49 -1.09
N THR A 87 9.68 -0.98 0.10
CA THR A 87 10.10 -2.37 0.29
C THR A 87 9.20 -2.99 1.34
N ILE A 88 8.49 -4.06 0.96
CA ILE A 88 7.72 -4.86 1.90
C ILE A 88 8.69 -5.74 2.67
N ASP A 89 8.64 -5.65 3.99
CA ASP A 89 9.42 -6.43 4.93
C ASP A 89 8.51 -7.15 5.92
N VAL A 90 9.07 -8.06 6.71
CA VAL A 90 8.37 -8.80 7.76
C VAL A 90 9.12 -8.65 9.07
N VAL A 91 8.39 -8.46 10.16
CA VAL A 91 8.96 -8.38 11.51
C VAL A 91 8.09 -9.18 12.49
N PRO A 92 8.66 -9.68 13.61
CA PRO A 92 7.87 -10.25 14.70
C PRO A 92 6.85 -9.25 15.22
N GLY A 93 5.64 -9.72 15.50
CA GLY A 93 4.58 -8.87 16.05
C GLY A 93 3.20 -9.30 15.59
N ARG A 94 2.18 -8.71 16.22
CA ARG A 94 0.80 -9.00 15.89
C ARG A 94 0.43 -8.33 14.56
N GLY A 95 0.16 -9.12 13.53
CA GLY A 95 -0.45 -8.67 12.29
C GLY A 95 -1.92 -8.28 12.50
N SER A 96 -2.49 -7.56 11.52
CA SER A 96 -3.94 -7.30 11.51
C SER A 96 -4.69 -8.62 11.36
N GLY A 97 -5.81 -8.80 12.06
CA GLY A 97 -6.58 -10.06 12.03
C GLY A 97 -7.13 -10.44 10.64
N PHE A 98 -7.10 -9.51 9.69
CA PHE A 98 -7.49 -9.73 8.30
C PHE A 98 -6.34 -10.14 7.38
N SER A 99 -5.09 -10.02 7.83
CA SER A 99 -3.90 -10.30 7.02
C SER A 99 -3.46 -11.75 7.21
N LEU A 100 -3.09 -12.42 6.12
CA LEU A 100 -2.81 -13.87 6.11
C LEU A 100 -1.65 -14.30 7.02
N GLU A 101 -0.70 -13.43 7.32
CA GLU A 101 0.44 -13.73 8.19
C GLU A 101 0.12 -13.66 9.68
N ALA A 102 -1.05 -13.12 10.06
CA ALA A 102 -1.39 -12.90 11.48
C ALA A 102 -1.29 -14.18 12.35
N PRO A 103 -1.69 -15.38 11.87
CA PRO A 103 -1.51 -16.63 12.63
C PRO A 103 -0.05 -17.05 12.81
N GLU A 104 0.86 -16.52 12.00
CA GLU A 104 2.29 -16.87 12.00
C GLU A 104 3.09 -16.04 13.03
N GLY A 105 2.42 -15.16 13.80
CA GLY A 105 3.05 -14.36 14.86
C GLY A 105 3.95 -13.22 14.36
N VAL A 106 3.83 -12.88 13.08
CA VAL A 106 4.57 -11.82 12.40
C VAL A 106 3.62 -10.81 11.77
N ARG A 107 4.16 -9.70 11.28
CA ARG A 107 3.43 -8.70 10.51
C ARG A 107 4.28 -8.16 9.39
N PHE A 108 3.65 -7.80 8.28
CA PHE A 108 4.35 -7.04 7.25
C PHE A 108 4.55 -5.56 7.67
N LEU A 109 5.60 -4.96 7.14
CA LEU A 109 6.03 -3.58 7.37
C LEU A 109 6.49 -2.99 6.04
N ILE A 110 6.19 -1.70 5.80
CA ILE A 110 6.82 -0.97 4.70
C ILE A 110 8.06 -0.25 5.19
N ARG A 111 9.16 -0.48 4.49
CA ARG A 111 10.34 0.37 4.49
C ARG A 111 10.28 1.27 3.26
N SER A 112 10.87 2.45 3.35
CA SER A 112 10.88 3.40 2.25
C SER A 112 12.24 4.07 2.12
N ARG A 113 12.55 4.46 0.89
CA ARG A 113 13.61 5.41 0.56
C ARG A 113 13.11 6.36 -0.52
N LEU A 114 13.64 7.57 -0.57
CA LEU A 114 13.36 8.47 -1.70
C LEU A 114 13.95 7.89 -2.99
N PHE A 115 13.26 8.12 -4.10
CA PHE A 115 13.87 7.95 -5.42
C PHE A 115 14.93 9.02 -5.64
N THR A 116 15.96 8.66 -6.38
CA THR A 116 16.86 9.63 -7.01
C THR A 116 16.17 10.28 -8.22
N ASP A 117 16.63 11.47 -8.63
CA ASP A 117 16.09 12.17 -9.80
C ASP A 117 16.12 11.30 -11.07
N ARG A 118 17.19 10.52 -11.22
CA ARG A 118 17.32 9.55 -12.31
C ARG A 118 16.24 8.47 -12.25
N GLU A 119 16.02 7.88 -11.08
CA GLU A 119 15.02 6.84 -10.90
C GLU A 119 13.61 7.36 -11.16
N LEU A 120 13.33 8.59 -10.74
CA LEU A 120 12.05 9.25 -10.99
C LEU A 120 11.83 9.47 -12.49
N ALA A 121 12.85 9.97 -13.21
CA ALA A 121 12.78 10.15 -14.67
C ALA A 121 12.55 8.82 -15.42
N GLU A 122 13.18 7.72 -14.98
CA GLU A 122 12.95 6.38 -15.55
C GLU A 122 11.51 5.88 -15.27
N LEU A 123 10.94 6.17 -14.10
CA LEU A 123 9.55 5.83 -13.75
C LEU A 123 8.50 6.67 -14.51
N GLU A 124 8.81 7.93 -14.79
CA GLU A 124 7.96 8.80 -15.62
C GLU A 124 7.95 8.36 -17.08
N ALA A 125 9.13 8.02 -17.62
CA ALA A 125 9.28 7.54 -18.99
C ALA A 125 8.53 6.21 -19.26
N THR A 126 8.34 5.38 -18.24
CA THR A 126 7.58 4.12 -18.31
C THR A 126 6.07 4.30 -18.11
N GLY A 127 5.58 5.52 -17.84
CA GLY A 127 4.17 5.83 -17.70
C GLY A 127 3.52 5.35 -16.39
N VAL A 128 4.31 4.77 -15.48
CA VAL A 128 3.85 4.30 -14.16
C VAL A 128 3.33 5.47 -13.32
N MET A 129 3.93 6.67 -13.46
CA MET A 129 3.45 7.91 -12.84
C MET A 129 2.14 8.42 -13.47
N GLY A 130 1.95 8.25 -14.77
CA GLY A 130 0.77 8.76 -15.48
C GLY A 130 -0.54 8.08 -15.06
N ARG A 131 -0.51 6.76 -14.80
CA ARG A 131 -1.71 6.01 -14.34
C ARG A 131 -2.03 6.23 -12.86
N ALA A 132 -1.00 6.41 -12.03
CA ALA A 132 -1.16 6.65 -10.60
C ALA A 132 -1.61 8.10 -10.31
N ALA A 133 -1.18 9.08 -11.11
CA ALA A 133 -1.62 10.47 -11.00
C ALA A 133 -3.11 10.67 -11.36
N ALA A 134 -3.66 9.86 -12.27
CA ALA A 134 -5.07 9.94 -12.67
C ALA A 134 -6.05 9.49 -11.57
N ALA A 135 -5.59 8.73 -10.57
CA ALA A 135 -6.39 8.25 -9.44
C ALA A 135 -6.35 9.20 -8.23
N LEU A 136 -5.51 10.24 -8.25
CA LEU A 136 -5.48 11.22 -7.18
C LEU A 136 -6.72 12.13 -7.28
N PRO A 137 -7.50 12.31 -6.19
CA PRO A 137 -8.53 13.33 -6.19
C PRO A 137 -7.87 14.70 -6.43
N SER A 138 -8.51 15.52 -7.27
CA SER A 138 -8.13 16.93 -7.41
C SER A 138 -8.07 17.55 -6.02
N ALA A 139 -7.04 18.36 -5.74
CA ALA A 139 -6.82 19.03 -4.46
C ALA A 139 -7.95 20.01 -4.06
N ALA A 140 -9.06 20.05 -4.79
CA ALA A 140 -10.20 20.93 -4.58
C ALA A 140 -11.37 20.34 -3.74
N ASP A 141 -11.39 19.03 -3.45
CA ASP A 141 -12.56 18.40 -2.79
C ASP A 141 -12.45 18.30 -1.25
N GLY A 142 -11.44 18.90 -0.64
CA GLY A 142 -11.30 19.01 0.81
C GLY A 142 -12.11 20.16 1.38
N VAL A 143 -13.44 20.02 1.40
CA VAL A 143 -14.40 20.95 2.00
C VAL A 143 -13.95 21.46 3.36
N MET A 144 -13.70 22.77 3.39
CA MET A 144 -13.96 23.63 4.53
C MET A 144 -15.42 23.47 4.99
N ARG A 145 -15.66 22.60 5.97
CA ARG A 145 -16.75 22.81 6.93
C ARG A 145 -16.11 23.08 8.27
N ARG A 146 -15.79 24.35 8.49
CA ARG A 146 -15.45 24.88 9.82
C ARG A 146 -16.53 24.45 10.81
N LEU A 147 -16.04 23.95 11.93
CA LEU A 147 -16.69 23.98 13.24
C LEU A 147 -17.56 25.24 13.42
N ARG A 148 -18.82 25.05 13.81
CA ARG A 148 -19.49 25.99 14.70
C ARG A 148 -19.82 25.24 15.98
N THR A 149 -18.93 25.38 16.95
CA THR A 149 -19.23 25.21 18.36
C THR A 149 -19.25 26.61 18.96
N THR A 150 -20.39 27.01 19.51
CA THR A 150 -20.62 27.94 20.64
C THR A 150 -22.11 27.78 20.96
N ASP A 151 -22.50 26.97 21.94
CA ASP A 151 -22.64 27.35 23.36
C ASP A 151 -23.32 28.72 23.57
N GLY A 152 -24.60 28.66 23.95
CA GLY A 152 -25.17 29.28 25.15
C GLY A 152 -25.47 30.79 25.18
N ILE A 153 -26.53 31.11 25.96
CA ILE A 153 -27.00 32.43 26.50
C ILE A 153 -27.92 33.21 25.56
N ASP A 154 -29.02 33.89 25.92
CA ASP A 154 -30.05 33.93 26.98
C ASP A 154 -31.02 35.08 26.50
N ASP A 155 -32.12 35.31 27.24
CA ASP A 155 -33.02 36.48 27.25
C ASP A 155 -34.05 36.70 26.12
N GLY A 156 -35.34 36.54 26.49
CA GLY A 156 -36.51 37.03 25.75
C GLY A 156 -37.83 36.36 26.12
#